data_AF-A0A0P0MI26-F1
#
_entry.id   AF-A0A0P0MI26-F1
#
_cell.length_a   1.000
_cell.length_b   1.000
_cell.length_c   1.000
_cell.angle_alpha   90.00
_cell.angle_beta   90.00
_cell.angle_gamma   90.00
#
_symmetry.space_group_name_H-M   'P 1'
#
loop_
_entity.id
_entity.type
_entity.pdbx_description
1 polymer ?
#
loop_
_entity_poly.entity_id
_entity_poly.type
_entity_poly.pdbx_seq_one_letter_code
_entity_poly.pdbx_strand_id
1 'polypeptide(L)'
;MEDWITPHLSQLLAWLAFPEHGLSTVFLISFISATLLPLGSEPAVFGLIKINPDLFWSAILVATAGNTLGGIVSWWMGYGAHQAVDLVRKKQNPTKSERTSWGDKFHGQALAWLEKMGPKACLLSWLPGVGDPLCAVAGWLKMPLLPCAIYMAIGKFLRYVVMTSLLLWVF
;
A
#
# COMPACT_ATOMS: atom_id res chain seq x y z
N MET A 1 -23.53 -11.88 19.35
CA MET A 1 -22.63 -12.47 18.32
C MET A 1 -21.29 -11.74 18.25
N GLU A 2 -21.12 -10.62 18.97
CA GLU A 2 -19.86 -9.86 19.06
C GLU A 2 -18.98 -10.28 20.26
N ASP A 3 -19.55 -10.96 21.25
CA ASP A 3 -18.92 -11.24 22.54
C ASP A 3 -17.75 -12.23 22.51
N TRP A 4 -17.67 -13.07 21.47
CA TRP A 4 -16.58 -14.05 21.33
C TRP A 4 -15.35 -13.45 20.62
N ILE A 5 -15.51 -12.39 19.82
CA ILE A 5 -14.41 -11.74 19.10
C ILE A 5 -13.73 -10.73 20.00
N THR A 6 -14.49 -9.98 20.79
CA THR A 6 -14.01 -8.95 21.71
C THR A 6 -12.83 -9.36 22.61
N PRO A 7 -12.80 -10.55 23.27
CA PRO A 7 -11.66 -10.95 24.10
C PRO A 7 -10.41 -11.29 23.28
N HIS A 8 -10.57 -11.89 22.10
CA HIS A 8 -9.44 -12.17 21.22
C HIS A 8 -8.91 -10.88 20.58
N LEU A 9 -9.79 -9.96 20.22
CA LEU A 9 -9.44 -8.65 19.68
C LEU A 9 -8.75 -7.80 20.74
N SER A 10 -9.23 -7.80 21.98
CA SER A 10 -8.63 -7.06 23.08
C SER A 10 -7.29 -7.66 23.51
N GLN A 11 -7.11 -8.97 23.46
CA GLN A 11 -5.84 -9.64 23.73
C GLN A 11 -4.82 -9.40 22.61
N LEU A 12 -5.26 -9.40 21.35
CA LEU A 12 -4.44 -9.03 20.20
C LEU A 12 -4.04 -7.55 20.27
N LEU A 13 -4.99 -6.67 20.58
CA LEU A 13 -4.75 -5.24 20.82
C LEU A 13 -3.83 -5.02 22.02
N ALA A 14 -3.95 -5.79 23.10
CA ALA A 14 -3.07 -5.69 24.27
C ALA A 14 -1.64 -6.15 23.94
N TRP A 15 -1.48 -7.25 23.19
CA TRP A 15 -0.18 -7.69 22.67
C TRP A 15 0.44 -6.68 21.70
N LEU A 16 -0.38 -6.04 20.86
CA LEU A 16 0.02 -5.01 19.92
C LEU A 16 0.27 -3.64 20.58
N ALA A 17 -0.33 -3.37 21.74
CA ALA A 17 -0.25 -2.11 22.48
C ALA A 17 0.91 -2.07 23.50
N PHE A 18 1.65 -3.16 23.71
CA PHE A 18 2.85 -3.12 24.55
C PHE A 18 3.86 -2.11 23.98
N PRO A 19 4.40 -1.19 24.80
CA PRO A 19 5.41 -0.20 24.37
C PRO A 19 6.65 -0.82 23.72
N GLU A 20 7.00 -2.06 24.11
CA GLU A 20 8.11 -2.81 23.51
C GLU A 20 7.78 -3.39 22.12
N HIS A 21 6.52 -3.40 21.71
CA HIS A 21 6.04 -3.95 20.43
C HIS A 21 5.30 -2.92 19.56
N GLY A 22 5.21 -1.66 19.97
CA GLY A 22 4.52 -0.62 19.20
C GLY A 22 5.03 -0.49 17.75
N LEU A 23 6.33 -0.66 17.54
CA LEU A 23 6.93 -0.62 16.20
C LEU A 23 6.55 -1.83 15.33
N SER A 24 6.54 -3.05 15.89
CA SER A 24 6.13 -4.25 15.13
C SER A 24 4.65 -4.22 14.79
N THR A 25 3.81 -3.70 15.69
CA THR A 25 2.39 -3.40 15.42
C THR A 25 2.22 -2.45 14.25
N VAL A 26 2.90 -1.31 14.29
CA VAL A 26 2.84 -0.31 13.22
C VAL A 26 3.34 -0.88 11.89
N PHE A 27 4.39 -1.71 11.92
CA PHE A 27 4.88 -2.42 10.75
C PHE A 27 3.80 -3.32 10.15
N LEU A 28 3.20 -4.20 10.96
CA LEU A 28 2.20 -5.17 10.51
C LEU A 28 0.94 -4.48 9.98
N ILE A 29 0.43 -3.48 10.71
CA ILE A 29 -0.72 -2.69 10.26
C ILE A 29 -0.40 -2.00 8.94
N SER A 30 0.75 -1.35 8.83
CA SER A 30 1.18 -0.66 7.61
C SER A 30 1.37 -1.61 6.43
N PHE A 31 1.88 -2.81 6.67
CA PHE A 31 2.09 -3.84 5.67
C PHE A 31 0.77 -4.41 5.14
N ILE A 32 -0.15 -4.79 6.05
CA ILE A 32 -1.45 -5.37 5.71
C ILE A 32 -2.36 -4.33 5.02
N SER A 33 -2.36 -3.11 5.54
CA SER A 33 -3.03 -1.94 4.94
C SER A 33 -2.62 -1.74 3.48
N ALA A 34 -1.32 -1.83 3.20
CA ALA A 34 -0.81 -1.60 1.86
C ALA A 34 -1.00 -2.76 0.87
N THR A 35 -1.42 -3.94 1.36
CA THR A 35 -1.57 -5.15 0.53
C THR A 35 -3.00 -5.41 0.07
N LEU A 36 -3.98 -5.42 0.97
CA LEU A 36 -5.27 -6.07 0.69
C LEU A 36 -6.50 -5.27 1.10
N LEU A 37 -6.37 -4.39 2.09
CA LEU A 37 -7.50 -3.67 2.65
C LEU A 37 -7.21 -2.18 2.51
N PRO A 38 -8.05 -1.37 1.83
CA PRO A 38 -7.94 0.09 1.83
C PRO A 38 -8.29 0.65 3.23
N LEU A 39 -7.59 0.17 4.24
CA LEU A 39 -7.59 0.63 5.61
C LEU A 39 -6.41 1.60 5.73
N GLY A 40 -6.66 2.85 6.09
CA GLY A 40 -5.57 3.79 6.35
C GLY A 40 -4.73 3.32 7.53
N SER A 41 -3.42 3.17 7.35
CA SER A 41 -2.46 2.92 8.45
C SER A 41 -2.09 4.19 9.22
N GLU A 42 -2.52 5.37 8.77
CA GLU A 42 -2.22 6.66 9.43
C GLU A 42 -2.72 6.75 10.89
N PRO A 43 -3.95 6.31 11.23
CA PRO A 43 -4.44 6.39 12.61
C PRO A 43 -3.61 5.54 13.59
N ALA A 44 -3.08 4.40 13.14
CA ALA A 44 -2.24 3.54 13.96
C ALA A 44 -0.88 4.18 14.26
N VAL A 45 -0.26 4.80 13.24
CA VAL A 45 1.01 5.54 13.40
C VAL A 45 0.81 6.74 14.32
N PHE A 46 -0.26 7.51 14.12
CA PHE A 46 -0.60 8.65 14.97
C PHE A 46 -0.86 8.23 16.42
N GLY A 47 -1.62 7.16 16.65
CA GLY A 47 -1.91 6.66 17.99
C GLY A 47 -0.66 6.26 18.76
N LEU A 48 0.29 5.56 18.12
CA LEU A 48 1.54 5.18 18.76
C LEU A 48 2.38 6.42 19.15
N ILE A 49 2.49 7.38 18.23
CA ILE A 49 3.28 8.60 18.45
C ILE A 49 2.65 9.48 19.53
N LYS A 50 1.31 9.53 19.61
CA LYS A 50 0.62 10.29 20.66
C LYS A 50 0.83 9.69 22.05
N ILE A 51 0.99 8.37 22.15
CA ILE A 51 1.29 7.67 23.41
C ILE A 51 2.79 7.79 23.75
N ASN A 52 3.68 7.67 22.75
CA ASN A 52 5.13 7.73 22.92
C ASN A 52 5.77 8.68 21.89
N PRO A 53 5.87 9.99 22.17
CA PRO A 53 6.39 10.99 21.22
C PRO A 53 7.84 10.74 20.79
N ASP A 54 8.67 10.17 21.66
CA ASP A 54 10.07 9.84 21.39
C ASP A 54 10.23 8.84 20.24
N LEU A 55 9.19 8.04 19.95
CA LEU A 55 9.18 7.07 18.87
C LEU A 55 8.83 7.66 17.50
N PHE A 56 8.66 8.99 17.37
CA PHE A 56 8.24 9.64 16.12
C PHE A 56 9.00 9.11 14.90
N TRP A 57 10.33 9.23 14.88
CA TRP A 57 11.13 8.83 13.73
C TRP A 57 11.13 7.31 13.51
N SER A 58 11.21 6.54 14.58
CA SER A 58 11.19 5.07 14.51
C SER A 58 9.86 4.56 13.94
N ALA A 59 8.74 5.10 14.41
CA ALA A 59 7.41 4.74 13.94
C ALA A 59 7.22 5.12 12.47
N ILE A 60 7.64 6.32 12.04
CA ILE A 60 7.57 6.75 10.64
C ILE A 60 8.40 5.82 9.74
N LEU A 61 9.64 5.51 10.12
CA LEU A 61 10.53 4.67 9.31
C LEU A 61 10.01 3.22 9.21
N VAL A 62 9.57 2.66 10.33
CA VAL A 62 9.03 1.30 10.37
C VAL A 62 7.69 1.20 9.62
N ALA A 63 6.81 2.19 9.77
CA ALA A 63 5.57 2.27 9.00
C ALA A 63 5.85 2.39 7.50
N THR A 64 6.83 3.21 7.11
CA THR A 64 7.26 3.37 5.71
C THR A 64 7.79 2.06 5.16
N ALA A 65 8.63 1.34 5.91
CA ALA A 65 9.16 0.05 5.50
C ALA A 65 8.04 -0.99 5.29
N GLY A 66 7.14 -1.14 6.27
CA GLY A 66 6.00 -2.05 6.18
C GLY A 66 5.08 -1.71 5.00
N ASN A 67 4.75 -0.43 4.84
CA ASN A 67 3.89 0.03 3.75
C ASN A 67 4.55 -0.14 2.37
N THR A 68 5.86 0.10 2.26
CA THR A 68 6.61 -0.12 1.01
C THR A 68 6.65 -1.60 0.65
N LEU A 69 6.92 -2.48 1.61
CA LEU A 69 6.87 -3.93 1.41
C LEU A 69 5.48 -4.40 1.00
N GLY A 70 4.42 -3.88 1.62
CA GLY A 70 3.06 -4.19 1.21
C GLY A 70 2.75 -3.70 -0.21
N GLY A 71 3.26 -2.52 -0.59
CA GLY A 71 3.18 -2.00 -1.96
C GLY A 71 3.92 -2.87 -3.00
N ILE A 72 5.06 -3.45 -2.62
CA ILE A 72 5.80 -4.42 -3.46
C ILE A 72 4.97 -5.70 -3.65
N VAL A 73 4.30 -6.18 -2.61
CA VAL A 73 3.39 -7.33 -2.74
C VAL A 73 2.21 -6.99 -3.64
N SER A 74 1.63 -5.80 -3.50
CA SER A 74 0.57 -5.29 -4.41
C SER A 74 1.04 -5.20 -5.86
N TRP A 75 2.26 -4.74 -6.10
CA TRP A 75 2.89 -4.78 -7.42
C TRP A 75 3.01 -6.22 -7.93
N TRP A 76 3.46 -7.17 -7.10
CA TRP A 76 3.58 -8.58 -7.47
C TRP A 76 2.22 -9.19 -7.83
N MET A 77 1.17 -8.85 -7.07
CA MET A 77 -0.20 -9.28 -7.38
C MET A 77 -0.68 -8.73 -8.72
N GLY A 78 -0.42 -7.45 -9.02
CA GLY A 78 -0.73 -6.86 -10.32
C GLY A 78 0.01 -7.54 -11.48
N TYR A 79 1.30 -7.83 -11.29
CA TYR A 79 2.13 -8.54 -12.26
C TYR A 79 1.65 -9.97 -12.51
N GLY A 80 1.34 -10.71 -11.44
CA GLY A 80 0.81 -12.08 -11.51
C GLY A 80 -0.57 -12.14 -12.18
N ALA A 81 -1.44 -11.17 -11.88
CA ALA A 81 -2.75 -11.07 -12.49
C ALA A 81 -2.65 -10.83 -14.01
N HIS A 82 -1.69 -10.00 -14.45
CA HIS A 82 -1.42 -9.80 -15.88
C HIS A 82 -1.02 -11.12 -16.56
N GLN A 83 -0.11 -11.88 -15.96
CA GLN A 83 0.32 -13.18 -16.52
C GLN A 83 -0.81 -14.21 -16.56
N ALA A 84 -1.62 -14.29 -15.51
CA ALA A 84 -2.75 -15.23 -15.47
C ALA A 84 -3.77 -14.92 -16.58
N VAL A 85 -4.07 -13.65 -16.80
CA VAL A 85 -4.98 -13.21 -17.88
C VAL A 85 -4.38 -13.51 -19.26
N ASP A 86 -3.08 -13.28 -19.46
CA ASP A 86 -2.39 -13.60 -20.72
C ASP A 86 -2.47 -15.10 -21.04
N LEU A 87 -2.24 -15.96 -20.04
CA LEU A 87 -2.26 -17.43 -20.19
C LEU A 87 -3.65 -17.96 -20.53
N VAL A 88 -4.69 -17.49 -19.81
CA VAL A 88 -6.08 -17.88 -20.09
C VAL A 88 -6.52 -17.41 -21.47
N ARG A 89 -6.06 -16.22 -21.91
CA ARG A 89 -6.48 -15.65 -23.19
C ARG A 89 -5.76 -16.26 -24.39
N LYS A 90 -4.47 -16.60 -24.28
CA LYS A 90 -3.76 -17.41 -25.28
C LYS A 90 -4.47 -18.76 -25.53
N LYS A 91 -5.05 -19.34 -24.48
CA LYS A 91 -5.81 -20.60 -24.57
C LYS A 91 -7.19 -20.43 -25.23
N GLN A 92 -7.80 -19.25 -25.14
CA GLN A 92 -9.14 -18.98 -25.69
C GLN A 92 -9.15 -18.37 -27.10
N ASN A 93 -8.17 -17.54 -27.48
CA ASN A 93 -8.12 -16.89 -28.79
C ASN A 93 -6.67 -16.63 -29.27
N PRO A 94 -6.07 -17.53 -30.06
CA PRO A 94 -4.67 -17.41 -30.50
C PRO A 94 -4.41 -16.28 -31.52
N THR A 95 -5.45 -15.65 -32.08
CA THR A 95 -5.34 -14.67 -33.19
C THR A 95 -5.56 -13.21 -32.77
N LYS A 96 -5.92 -12.92 -31.51
CA LYS A 96 -6.18 -11.54 -31.06
C LYS A 96 -4.93 -10.94 -30.41
N SER A 97 -4.32 -10.01 -31.15
CA SER A 97 -3.19 -9.15 -30.76
C SER A 97 -3.27 -8.65 -29.30
N GLU A 98 -2.11 -8.66 -28.64
CA GLU A 98 -1.78 -8.31 -27.24
C GLU A 98 -2.37 -7.00 -26.67
N ARG A 99 -3.05 -6.16 -27.46
CA ARG A 99 -3.36 -4.76 -27.09
C ARG A 99 -4.65 -4.53 -26.30
N THR A 100 -5.55 -5.50 -26.15
CA THR A 100 -6.86 -5.26 -25.49
C THR A 100 -6.86 -5.72 -24.04
N SER A 101 -6.05 -5.09 -23.20
CA SER A 101 -5.89 -5.42 -21.78
C SER A 101 -6.75 -4.47 -20.93
N TRP A 102 -7.94 -4.91 -20.48
CA TRP A 102 -8.78 -4.27 -19.43
C TRP A 102 -9.18 -2.77 -19.60
N GLY A 103 -8.64 -2.08 -20.61
CA GLY A 103 -8.81 -0.66 -20.90
C GLY A 103 -10.16 -0.30 -21.50
N ASP A 104 -11.00 -1.28 -21.85
CA ASP A 104 -12.34 -1.02 -22.36
C ASP A 104 -13.35 -0.63 -21.27
N LYS A 105 -13.01 -0.75 -19.97
CA LYS A 105 -13.95 -0.41 -18.87
C LYS A 105 -13.43 0.56 -17.82
N PHE A 106 -12.11 0.62 -17.57
CA PHE A 106 -11.53 1.64 -16.69
C PHE A 106 -10.79 2.65 -17.55
N HIS A 107 -11.32 3.88 -17.62
CA HIS A 107 -10.83 5.06 -18.36
C HIS A 107 -9.42 4.85 -18.95
N GLY A 108 -9.33 4.43 -20.22
CA GLY A 108 -8.05 4.16 -20.89
C GLY A 108 -7.07 5.35 -20.87
N GLN A 109 -7.58 6.56 -20.65
CA GLN A 109 -6.79 7.77 -20.42
C GLN A 109 -5.97 7.72 -19.12
N ALA A 110 -6.51 7.17 -18.02
CA ALA A 110 -5.80 7.08 -16.73
C ALA A 110 -4.66 6.07 -16.80
N LEU A 111 -4.87 4.92 -17.45
CA LEU A 111 -3.81 3.93 -17.69
C LEU A 111 -2.74 4.47 -18.64
N ALA A 112 -3.12 5.11 -19.75
CA ALA A 112 -2.16 5.71 -20.69
C ALA A 112 -1.33 6.84 -20.04
N TRP A 113 -1.95 7.60 -19.13
CA TRP A 113 -1.25 8.63 -18.36
C TRP A 113 -0.27 8.03 -17.35
N LEU A 114 -0.66 6.96 -16.64
CA LEU A 114 0.21 6.22 -15.73
C LEU A 114 1.40 5.56 -16.46
N GLU A 115 1.17 4.98 -17.64
CA GLU A 115 2.22 4.42 -18.48
C GLU A 115 3.22 5.49 -18.94
N LYS A 116 2.73 6.66 -19.35
CA LYS A 116 3.58 7.80 -19.74
C LYS A 116 4.39 8.35 -18.57
N MET A 117 3.84 8.36 -17.36
CA MET A 117 4.56 8.77 -16.15
C MET A 117 5.57 7.73 -15.67
N GLY A 118 5.33 6.45 -15.98
CA GLY A 118 6.18 5.35 -15.59
C GLY A 118 6.33 5.24 -14.07
N PRO A 119 7.50 4.80 -13.56
CA PRO A 119 7.74 4.59 -12.13
C PRO A 119 7.50 5.84 -11.26
N LYS A 120 7.59 7.05 -11.83
CA LYS A 120 7.32 8.31 -11.11
C LYS A 120 5.87 8.40 -10.64
N ALA A 121 4.94 7.70 -11.29
CA ALA A 121 3.56 7.61 -10.83
C ALA A 121 3.47 7.02 -9.41
N CYS A 122 4.42 6.16 -9.01
CA CYS A 122 4.45 5.60 -7.65
C CYS A 122 4.71 6.66 -6.57
N LEU A 123 5.21 7.86 -6.91
CA LEU A 123 5.25 8.99 -5.95
C LEU A 123 3.85 9.45 -5.55
N LEU A 124 2.87 9.31 -6.45
CA LEU A 124 1.48 9.62 -6.15
C LEU A 124 0.84 8.60 -5.19
N SER A 125 1.57 7.53 -4.82
CA SER A 125 1.15 6.64 -3.73
C SER A 125 1.08 7.32 -2.37
N TRP A 126 1.59 8.54 -2.25
CA TRP A 126 1.41 9.37 -1.07
C TRP A 126 -0.06 9.76 -0.81
N LEU A 127 -0.92 9.73 -1.82
CA LEU A 127 -2.32 10.16 -1.71
C LEU A 127 -3.13 9.11 -0.92
N PRO A 128 -3.86 9.51 0.15
CA PRO A 128 -4.67 8.57 0.93
C PRO A 128 -5.74 7.91 0.06
N GLY A 129 -5.97 6.62 0.27
CA GLY A 129 -6.97 5.80 -0.44
C GLY A 129 -6.61 5.38 -1.87
N VAL A 130 -5.78 6.14 -2.60
CA VAL A 130 -5.45 5.86 -4.01
C VAL A 130 -4.09 5.15 -4.17
N GLY A 131 -3.23 5.22 -3.16
CA GLY A 131 -1.84 4.81 -3.32
C GLY A 131 -1.61 3.31 -3.55
N ASP A 132 -2.32 2.44 -2.85
CA ASP A 132 -2.12 0.99 -2.97
C ASP A 132 -2.68 0.40 -4.28
N PRO A 133 -3.88 0.82 -4.76
CA PRO A 133 -4.32 0.50 -6.12
C PRO A 133 -3.30 0.92 -7.19
N LEU A 134 -2.67 2.09 -7.02
CA LEU A 134 -1.66 2.58 -7.97
C LEU A 134 -0.41 1.68 -8.00
N CYS A 135 -0.01 1.10 -6.86
CA CYS A 135 1.08 0.13 -6.79
C CYS A 135 0.74 -1.18 -7.54
N ALA A 136 -0.49 -1.67 -7.40
CA ALA A 136 -0.97 -2.84 -8.12
C ALA A 136 -1.03 -2.59 -9.65
N VAL A 137 -1.50 -1.41 -10.06
CA VAL A 137 -1.53 -1.01 -11.48
C VAL A 137 -0.11 -0.90 -12.05
N ALA A 138 0.86 -0.38 -11.30
CA ALA A 138 2.25 -0.35 -11.73
C ALA A 138 2.84 -1.75 -11.97
N GLY A 139 2.43 -2.73 -11.15
CA GLY A 139 2.77 -4.14 -11.34
C GLY A 139 2.15 -4.76 -12.57
N TRP A 140 0.87 -4.46 -12.82
CA TRP A 140 0.17 -4.87 -14.04
C TRP A 140 0.85 -4.32 -15.30
N LEU A 141 1.27 -3.05 -15.28
CA LEU A 141 2.00 -2.40 -16.38
C LEU A 141 3.45 -2.89 -16.52
N LYS A 142 3.90 -3.86 -15.71
CA LYS A 142 5.26 -4.43 -15.73
C LYS A 142 6.36 -3.37 -15.57
N MET A 143 6.09 -2.31 -14.80
CA MET A 143 7.07 -1.26 -14.52
C MET A 143 8.24 -1.81 -13.71
N PRO A 144 9.49 -1.32 -13.88
CA PRO A 144 10.64 -1.85 -13.17
C PRO A 144 10.47 -1.70 -11.64
N LEU A 145 10.51 -2.83 -10.93
CA LEU A 145 10.20 -2.91 -9.50
C LEU A 145 11.07 -1.98 -8.64
N LEU A 146 12.37 -1.87 -8.96
CA LEU A 146 13.30 -1.09 -8.14
C LEU A 146 13.00 0.42 -8.15
N PRO A 147 12.87 1.09 -9.32
CA PRO A 147 12.37 2.47 -9.39
C PRO A 147 11.01 2.64 -8.72
N CYS A 148 10.07 1.71 -8.95
CA CYS A 148 8.75 1.74 -8.32
C CYS A 148 8.85 1.70 -6.79
N ALA A 149 9.64 0.79 -6.22
CA ALA A 149 9.84 0.65 -4.78
C ALA A 149 10.48 1.91 -4.17
N ILE A 150 11.45 2.53 -4.84
CA ILE A 150 12.07 3.78 -4.38
C ILE A 150 11.04 4.90 -4.35
N TYR A 151 10.26 5.08 -5.42
CA TYR A 151 9.23 6.11 -5.47
C TYR A 151 8.07 5.84 -4.50
N MET A 152 7.70 4.58 -4.28
CA MET A 152 6.75 4.18 -3.22
C MET A 152 7.28 4.57 -1.85
N ALA A 153 8.53 4.26 -1.54
CA ALA A 153 9.14 4.59 -0.25
C ALA A 153 9.14 6.10 0.00
N ILE A 154 9.52 6.89 -1.01
CA ILE A 154 9.51 8.36 -0.91
C ILE A 154 8.09 8.89 -0.69
N GLY A 155 7.11 8.43 -1.49
CA GLY A 155 5.72 8.86 -1.36
C GLY A 155 5.11 8.48 0.00
N LYS A 156 5.32 7.24 0.44
CA LYS A 156 4.79 6.71 1.70
C LYS A 156 5.45 7.36 2.92
N PHE A 157 6.74 7.64 2.85
CA PHE A 157 7.44 8.43 3.86
C PHE A 157 6.84 9.83 3.98
N LEU A 158 6.68 10.53 2.84
CA LEU A 158 6.09 11.88 2.83
C LEU A 158 4.67 11.86 3.40
N ARG A 159 3.85 10.86 3.04
CA ARG A 159 2.50 10.69 3.58
C ARG A 159 2.51 10.62 5.11
N TYR A 160 3.34 9.76 5.68
CA TYR A 160 3.38 9.59 7.13
C TYR A 160 3.89 10.84 7.85
N VAL A 161 4.97 11.46 7.36
CA VAL A 161 5.49 12.70 7.96
C VAL A 161 4.42 13.80 7.92
N VAL A 162 3.82 14.06 6.76
CA VAL A 162 2.84 15.14 6.60
C VAL A 162 1.57 14.86 7.39
N MET A 163 0.97 13.67 7.24
CA MET A 163 -0.27 13.33 7.94
C MET A 163 -0.09 13.30 9.45
N THR A 164 0.98 12.68 9.96
CA THR A 164 1.20 12.61 11.40
C THR A 164 1.55 13.98 11.99
N SER A 165 2.38 14.79 11.33
CA SER A 165 2.64 16.16 11.78
C SER A 165 1.39 17.03 11.77
N LEU A 166 0.54 16.93 10.75
CA LEU A 166 -0.75 17.65 10.69
C LEU A 166 -1.69 17.19 11.80
N LEU A 167 -1.83 15.88 12.02
CA LEU A 167 -2.68 15.34 13.08
C LEU A 167 -2.21 15.76 14.47
N LEU A 168 -0.89 15.76 14.73
CA LEU A 168 -0.33 16.25 15.99
C LEU A 168 -0.49 17.76 16.18
N TRP A 169 -0.52 18.53 15.09
CA TRP A 169 -0.75 19.97 15.17
C TRP A 169 -2.22 20.29 15.45
N VAL A 170 -3.15 19.50 14.91
CA VAL A 170 -4.60 19.69 15.10
C VAL A 170 -5.10 19.16 16.46
N PHE A 171 -4.50 18.08 17.01
CA PHE A 171 -5.01 17.34 18.18
C PHE A 171 -3.99 17.11 19.30
#